data_AF-A0A7X8JZN8-F1
#
_entry.id   AF-A0A7X8JZN8-F1
#
_cell.length_a   1.000
_cell.length_b   1.000
_cell.length_c   1.000
_cell.angle_alpha   90.00
_cell.angle_beta   90.00
_cell.angle_gamma   90.00
#
_symmetry.space_group_name_H-M   'P 1'
#
loop_
_entity.id
_entity.type
_entity.pdbx_description
1 polymer ?
#
loop_
_entity_poly.entity_id
_entity_poly.type
_entity_poly.pdbx_seq_one_letter_code
_entity_poly.pdbx_strand_id
1 'polypeptide(L)'
;MSKYKLKSQLENFLIYHPYNFWVQIRSFFETKLNNTLKTELENNKTLRNKYLGERCFIIGNGPSLRNQDLIKLKGEYIFVTNNFILNERASDINPSFYCIIDPMIHNGTFPVERLRDIEKQLSNIKLIFRYASRDFIQKNSLFKNNDVYYLFDKAVLNENYLFDMNLDSCIPASINVILSCIISASYMGFSEIYLLGCDATLFIPKPEHFYKSTKEEENKKESMEDKLMFASLMFKGYRILNEYCTKKGIKIYNATDGGALDVFPRVEYENIVK
;
A
#
# COMPACT_ATOMS: atom_id res chain seq x y z
N MET A 1 -30.35 -5.79 13.15
CA MET A 1 -28.89 -5.87 12.87
C MET A 1 -28.56 -7.31 12.50
N SER A 2 -27.84 -7.58 11.41
CA SER A 2 -27.52 -8.97 11.03
C SER A 2 -26.62 -9.62 12.07
N LYS A 3 -26.72 -10.94 12.28
CA LYS A 3 -25.84 -11.69 13.19
C LYS A 3 -24.37 -11.47 12.87
N TYR A 4 -24.03 -11.34 11.59
CA TYR A 4 -22.68 -11.02 11.11
C TYR A 4 -22.21 -9.62 11.52
N LYS A 5 -23.09 -8.61 11.49
CA LYS A 5 -22.76 -7.26 11.94
C LYS A 5 -22.52 -7.21 13.45
N LEU A 6 -23.34 -7.91 14.24
CA LEU A 6 -23.13 -8.05 15.68
C LEU A 6 -21.82 -8.78 15.98
N LYS A 7 -21.53 -9.88 15.28
CA LYS A 7 -20.26 -10.62 15.40
C LYS A 7 -19.06 -9.70 15.13
N SER A 8 -19.06 -8.96 14.01
CA SER A 8 -17.99 -8.01 13.68
C SER A 8 -17.83 -6.96 14.79
N GLN A 9 -18.91 -6.38 15.31
CA GLN A 9 -18.85 -5.40 16.39
C GLN A 9 -18.23 -5.98 17.66
N LEU A 10 -18.62 -7.19 18.05
CA LEU A 10 -18.06 -7.88 19.21
C LEU A 10 -16.58 -8.21 19.00
N GLU A 11 -16.17 -8.68 17.82
CA GLU A 11 -14.76 -8.92 17.49
C GLU A 11 -13.93 -7.63 17.59
N ASN A 12 -14.43 -6.52 17.05
CA ASN A 12 -13.75 -5.23 17.18
C ASN A 12 -13.60 -4.81 18.65
N PHE A 13 -14.67 -4.86 19.43
CA PHE A 13 -14.67 -4.39 20.81
C PHE A 13 -13.89 -5.29 21.77
N LEU A 14 -14.05 -6.61 21.66
CA LEU A 14 -13.47 -7.57 22.60
C LEU A 14 -12.05 -8.02 22.22
N ILE A 15 -11.69 -7.95 20.94
CA ILE A 15 -10.40 -8.48 20.45
C ILE A 15 -9.54 -7.36 19.90
N TYR A 16 -9.98 -6.68 18.83
CA TYR A 16 -9.10 -5.77 18.10
C TYR A 16 -8.79 -4.48 18.86
N HIS A 17 -9.76 -3.90 19.58
CA HIS A 17 -9.53 -2.69 20.37
C HIS A 17 -8.53 -2.92 21.52
N PRO A 18 -8.70 -3.94 22.39
CA PRO A 18 -7.70 -4.24 23.42
C PRO A 18 -6.34 -4.60 22.83
N TYR A 19 -6.32 -5.40 21.76
CA TYR A 19 -5.07 -5.77 21.08
C TYR A 19 -4.34 -4.54 20.56
N ASN A 20 -5.02 -3.67 19.81
CA ASN A 20 -4.40 -2.47 19.26
C ASN A 20 -3.97 -1.50 20.36
N PHE A 21 -4.74 -1.36 21.43
CA PHE A 21 -4.34 -0.54 22.58
C PHE A 21 -3.06 -1.07 23.23
N TRP A 22 -2.97 -2.39 23.45
CA TRP A 22 -1.75 -3.02 23.94
C TRP A 22 -0.58 -2.85 22.97
N VAL A 23 -0.81 -3.01 21.66
CA VAL A 23 0.22 -2.78 20.63
C VAL A 23 0.72 -1.35 20.67
N GLN A 24 -0.14 -0.35 20.83
CA GLN A 24 0.27 1.06 20.92
C GLN A 24 1.13 1.31 22.16
N ILE A 25 0.74 0.78 23.33
CA ILE A 25 1.55 0.86 24.55
C ILE A 25 2.92 0.20 24.34
N ARG A 26 2.93 -1.04 23.84
CA ARG A 26 4.16 -1.79 23.57
C ARG A 26 5.06 -1.01 22.61
N SER A 27 4.50 -0.50 21.52
CA SER A 27 5.22 0.26 20.49
C SER A 27 5.83 1.53 21.04
N PHE A 28 5.15 2.22 21.95
CA PHE A 28 5.69 3.38 22.65
C PHE A 28 6.93 3.05 23.49
N PHE A 29 6.93 1.91 24.19
CA PHE A 29 8.13 1.47 24.91
C PHE A 29 9.22 0.95 23.97
N GLU A 30 8.85 0.22 22.92
CA GLU A 30 9.80 -0.32 21.92
C GLU A 30 10.57 0.81 21.23
N THR A 31 9.88 1.89 20.84
CA THR A 31 10.50 3.10 20.26
C THR A 31 11.38 3.85 21.26
N LYS A 32 11.15 3.76 22.57
CA LYS A 32 12.04 4.35 23.58
C LYS A 32 13.30 3.53 23.83
N LEU A 33 13.21 2.21 23.74
CA LEU A 33 14.31 1.29 24.02
C LEU A 33 15.17 1.00 22.78
N ASN A 34 14.59 1.10 21.59
CA ASN A 34 15.28 0.86 20.32
C ASN A 34 15.57 2.20 19.61
N ASN A 35 16.79 2.71 19.80
CA ASN A 35 17.26 3.95 19.16
C ASN A 35 17.16 3.91 17.63
N THR A 36 17.38 2.74 17.02
CA THR A 36 17.29 2.61 15.57
C THR A 36 15.85 2.80 15.10
N LEU A 37 14.89 2.08 15.70
CA LEU A 37 13.46 2.25 15.39
C LEU A 37 13.02 3.70 15.61
N LYS A 38 13.45 4.31 16.73
CA LYS A 38 13.17 5.72 17.02
C LYS A 38 13.62 6.64 15.89
N THR A 39 14.87 6.51 15.45
CA THR A 39 15.44 7.35 14.38
C THR A 39 14.69 7.17 13.07
N GLU A 40 14.35 5.93 12.68
CA GLU A 40 13.60 5.70 11.44
C GLU A 40 12.19 6.31 11.49
N LEU A 41 11.49 6.20 12.63
CA LEU A 41 10.18 6.81 12.80
C LEU A 41 10.24 8.34 12.91
N GLU A 42 11.29 8.90 13.51
CA GLU A 42 11.53 10.33 13.51
C GLU A 42 11.81 10.85 12.09
N ASN A 43 12.52 10.10 11.25
CA ASN A 43 12.74 10.43 9.85
C ASN A 43 11.41 10.56 9.08
N ASN A 44 10.43 9.69 9.37
CA ASN A 44 9.12 9.77 8.74
C ASN A 44 8.40 11.11 8.99
N LYS A 45 8.72 11.84 10.07
CA LYS A 45 8.13 13.17 10.32
C LYS A 45 8.40 14.18 9.21
N THR A 46 9.49 14.00 8.46
CA THR A 46 9.82 14.84 7.29
C THR A 46 8.78 14.73 6.17
N LEU A 47 7.95 13.69 6.17
CA LEU A 47 6.86 13.49 5.21
C LEU A 47 5.56 14.14 5.64
N ARG A 48 5.38 14.44 6.95
CA ARG A 48 4.12 14.91 7.51
C ARG A 48 3.68 16.21 6.85
N ASN A 49 2.51 16.19 6.21
CA ASN A 49 1.94 17.34 5.49
C ASN A 49 2.87 17.98 4.44
N LYS A 50 3.89 17.25 3.94
CA LYS A 50 4.84 17.77 2.95
C LYS A 50 4.19 18.14 1.62
N TYR A 51 3.05 17.53 1.30
CA TYR A 51 2.30 17.71 0.06
C TYR A 51 0.87 18.17 0.38
N LEU A 52 0.73 19.03 1.39
CA LEU A 52 -0.57 19.49 1.88
C LEU A 52 -1.40 20.13 0.76
N GLY A 53 -2.57 19.57 0.51
CA GLY A 53 -3.51 20.09 -0.49
C GLY A 53 -3.29 19.56 -1.91
N GLU A 54 -2.13 18.96 -2.19
CA GLU A 54 -1.83 18.37 -3.50
C GLU A 54 -2.64 17.10 -3.76
N ARG A 55 -2.64 16.65 -5.03
CA ARG A 55 -3.19 15.34 -5.43
C ARG A 55 -2.08 14.33 -5.69
N CYS A 56 -2.39 13.04 -5.57
CA CYS A 56 -1.48 11.99 -6.01
C CYS A 56 -2.21 10.83 -6.70
N PHE A 57 -1.44 10.06 -7.46
CA PHE A 57 -1.86 8.84 -8.12
C PHE A 57 -1.19 7.64 -7.46
N ILE A 58 -1.95 6.62 -7.11
CA ILE A 58 -1.43 5.35 -6.59
C ILE A 58 -1.68 4.29 -7.65
N ILE A 59 -0.59 3.75 -8.19
CA ILE A 59 -0.60 2.78 -9.27
C ILE A 59 -0.32 1.39 -8.70
N GLY A 60 -1.30 0.51 -8.84
CA GLY A 60 -1.17 -0.92 -8.60
C GLY A 60 -0.44 -1.62 -9.73
N ASN A 61 -0.73 -2.92 -9.89
CA ASN A 61 -0.12 -3.75 -10.93
C ASN A 61 -1.17 -4.60 -11.66
N GLY A 62 -2.44 -4.19 -11.61
CA GLY A 62 -3.51 -4.94 -12.22
C GLY A 62 -3.57 -4.78 -13.75
N PRO A 63 -4.23 -5.74 -14.43
CA PRO A 63 -4.22 -5.82 -15.89
C PRO A 63 -4.88 -4.63 -16.60
N SER A 64 -5.76 -3.86 -15.93
CA SER A 64 -6.37 -2.66 -16.50
C SER A 64 -5.36 -1.63 -17.01
N LEU A 65 -4.15 -1.62 -16.44
CA LEU A 65 -3.09 -0.68 -16.84
C LEU A 65 -2.69 -0.81 -18.32
N ARG A 66 -2.98 -1.95 -18.96
CA ARG A 66 -2.75 -2.14 -20.40
C ARG A 66 -3.56 -1.19 -21.27
N ASN A 67 -4.68 -0.68 -20.74
CA ASN A 67 -5.60 0.20 -21.46
C ASN A 67 -5.44 1.67 -21.06
N GLN A 68 -4.49 2.01 -20.18
CA GLN A 68 -4.32 3.36 -19.63
C GLN A 68 -2.90 3.86 -19.88
N ASP A 69 -2.75 4.94 -20.65
CA ASP A 69 -1.44 5.52 -20.96
C ASP A 69 -0.88 6.31 -19.78
N LEU A 70 -0.07 5.62 -18.96
CA LEU A 70 0.52 6.17 -17.73
C LEU A 70 1.44 7.37 -17.96
N ILE A 71 1.86 7.65 -19.19
CA ILE A 71 2.78 8.75 -19.50
C ILE A 71 2.11 10.11 -19.35
N LYS A 72 0.79 10.15 -19.48
CA LYS A 72 -0.02 11.34 -19.18
C LYS A 72 0.06 11.77 -17.71
N LEU A 73 0.61 10.94 -16.82
CA LEU A 73 0.87 11.29 -15.42
C LEU A 73 2.23 11.94 -15.19
N LYS A 74 3.05 12.13 -16.23
CA LYS A 74 4.37 12.73 -16.07
C LYS A 74 4.27 14.10 -15.40
N GLY A 75 4.99 14.26 -14.28
CA GLY A 75 4.97 15.49 -13.48
C GLY A 75 3.95 15.49 -12.34
N GLU A 76 3.09 14.47 -12.23
CA GLU A 76 2.23 14.27 -11.06
C GLU A 76 2.99 13.59 -9.91
N TYR A 77 2.42 13.64 -8.71
CA TYR A 77 2.89 12.82 -7.59
C TYR A 77 2.39 11.39 -7.74
N ILE A 78 3.30 10.45 -7.98
CA ILE A 78 2.95 9.07 -8.28
C ILE A 78 3.56 8.11 -7.25
N PHE A 79 2.72 7.29 -6.65
CA PHE A 79 3.11 6.10 -5.89
C PHE A 79 3.02 4.88 -6.80
N VAL A 80 4.10 4.11 -6.87
CA VAL A 80 4.14 2.83 -7.55
C VAL A 80 4.52 1.72 -6.58
N THR A 81 4.28 0.46 -6.96
CA THR A 81 4.35 -0.64 -6.00
C THR A 81 5.01 -1.91 -6.57
N ASN A 82 5.68 -2.66 -5.71
CA ASN A 82 6.19 -4.02 -5.98
C ASN A 82 6.96 -4.16 -7.31
N ASN A 83 6.34 -4.77 -8.32
CA ASN A 83 6.96 -5.11 -9.60
C ASN A 83 6.73 -4.05 -10.68
N PHE A 84 6.29 -2.84 -10.32
CA PHE A 84 6.07 -1.75 -11.28
C PHE A 84 7.31 -1.46 -12.15
N ILE A 85 8.52 -1.68 -11.61
CA ILE A 85 9.78 -1.54 -12.34
C ILE A 85 9.88 -2.39 -13.62
N LEU A 86 9.04 -3.41 -13.77
CA LEU A 86 8.95 -4.21 -15.00
C LEU A 86 8.20 -3.49 -16.14
N ASN A 87 7.58 -2.34 -15.86
CA ASN A 87 7.01 -1.48 -16.90
C ASN A 87 8.16 -0.85 -17.71
N GLU A 88 8.19 -1.11 -19.02
CA GLU A 88 9.25 -0.62 -19.93
C GLU A 88 9.38 0.90 -19.94
N ARG A 89 8.33 1.63 -19.54
CA ARG A 89 8.28 3.09 -19.46
C ARG A 89 8.36 3.62 -18.03
N ALA A 90 8.76 2.81 -17.05
CA ALA A 90 8.89 3.23 -15.66
C ALA A 90 9.78 4.48 -15.50
N SER A 91 10.87 4.56 -16.27
CA SER A 91 11.79 5.71 -16.27
C SER A 91 11.18 6.97 -16.88
N ASP A 92 10.33 6.83 -17.91
CA ASP A 92 9.65 7.97 -18.54
C ASP A 92 8.59 8.58 -17.60
N ILE A 93 7.90 7.71 -16.85
CA ILE A 93 6.88 8.08 -15.86
C ILE A 93 7.55 8.76 -14.65
N ASN A 94 8.73 8.28 -14.26
CA ASN A 94 9.55 8.77 -13.15
C ASN A 94 8.74 9.04 -11.86
N PRO A 95 8.25 7.97 -11.19
CA PRO A 95 7.36 8.11 -10.05
C PRO A 95 8.04 8.82 -8.87
N SER A 96 7.22 9.39 -7.98
CA SER A 96 7.71 10.12 -6.80
C SER A 96 7.98 9.21 -5.61
N PHE A 97 7.21 8.12 -5.49
CA PHE A 97 7.29 7.17 -4.40
C PHE A 97 7.25 5.73 -4.90
N TYR A 98 8.05 4.86 -4.28
CA TYR A 98 8.02 3.42 -4.51
C TYR A 98 7.76 2.71 -3.20
N CYS A 99 6.61 2.05 -3.08
CA CYS A 99 6.22 1.33 -1.87
C CYS A 99 6.36 -0.17 -2.07
N ILE A 100 7.12 -0.84 -1.20
CA ILE A 100 7.27 -2.30 -1.20
C ILE A 100 7.15 -2.81 0.23
N ILE A 101 6.05 -3.51 0.51
CA ILE A 101 5.78 -4.09 1.83
C ILE A 101 5.84 -5.62 1.81
N ASP A 102 6.45 -6.21 0.78
CA ASP A 102 6.47 -7.64 0.54
C ASP A 102 7.23 -8.39 1.66
N PRO A 103 6.60 -9.40 2.30
CA PRO A 103 7.25 -10.19 3.32
C PRO A 103 8.56 -10.87 2.89
N MET A 104 8.72 -11.16 1.60
CA MET A 104 9.93 -11.77 1.06
C MET A 104 11.18 -10.92 1.31
N ILE A 105 11.06 -9.60 1.45
CA ILE A 105 12.23 -8.73 1.71
C ILE A 105 12.80 -9.01 3.10
N HIS A 106 11.97 -8.95 4.14
CA HIS A 106 12.44 -9.21 5.49
C HIS A 106 12.78 -10.68 5.74
N ASN A 107 12.16 -11.60 4.99
CA ASN A 107 12.52 -13.02 4.99
C ASN A 107 13.79 -13.33 4.18
N GLY A 108 14.36 -12.35 3.49
CA GLY A 108 15.60 -12.51 2.71
C GLY A 108 15.45 -13.28 1.41
N THR A 109 14.22 -13.52 0.94
CA THR A 109 13.93 -14.28 -0.29
C THR A 109 13.55 -13.40 -1.47
N PHE A 110 13.41 -12.09 -1.27
CA PHE A 110 13.12 -11.16 -2.36
C PHE A 110 14.34 -11.02 -3.30
N PRO A 111 14.13 -11.02 -4.64
CA PRO A 111 15.24 -10.86 -5.59
C PRO A 111 15.92 -9.50 -5.44
N VAL A 112 17.16 -9.48 -4.92
CA VAL A 112 17.94 -8.25 -4.70
C VAL A 112 18.12 -7.47 -6.01
N GLU A 113 18.33 -8.15 -7.14
CA GLU A 113 18.49 -7.52 -8.45
C GLU A 113 17.29 -6.65 -8.83
N ARG A 114 16.07 -7.05 -8.45
CA ARG A 114 14.88 -6.24 -8.71
C ARG A 114 14.91 -4.90 -7.95
N LEU A 115 15.49 -4.87 -6.77
CA LEU A 115 15.68 -3.63 -6.00
C LEU A 115 16.81 -2.78 -6.60
N ARG A 116 17.87 -3.43 -7.12
CA ARG A 116 18.94 -2.74 -7.86
C ARG A 116 18.45 -2.11 -9.16
N ASP A 117 17.53 -2.77 -9.86
CA ASP A 117 16.90 -2.22 -11.06
C ASP A 117 16.13 -0.94 -10.74
N ILE A 118 15.41 -0.89 -9.61
CA ILE A 118 14.74 0.33 -9.14
C ILE A 118 15.75 1.45 -8.91
N GLU A 119 16.84 1.17 -8.18
CA GLU A 119 17.90 2.15 -7.90
C GLU A 119 18.59 2.67 -9.16
N LYS A 120 18.77 1.80 -10.16
CA LYS A 120 19.46 2.12 -11.41
C LYS A 120 18.58 2.91 -12.38
N GLN A 121 17.31 2.55 -12.49
CA GLN A 121 16.41 3.11 -13.51
C GLN A 121 15.70 4.37 -13.03
N LEU A 122 15.40 4.48 -11.72
CA LEU A 122 14.62 5.57 -11.18
C LEU A 122 15.50 6.57 -10.43
N SER A 123 15.30 7.86 -10.72
CA SER A 123 16.08 8.95 -10.14
C SER A 123 15.28 9.69 -9.08
N ASN A 124 15.90 10.08 -7.95
CA ASN A 124 15.25 10.87 -6.89
C ASN A 124 13.97 10.27 -6.29
N ILE A 125 13.81 8.95 -6.41
CA ILE A 125 12.67 8.20 -5.90
C ILE A 125 12.72 8.10 -4.37
N LYS A 126 11.57 8.30 -3.71
CA LYS A 126 11.40 8.07 -2.27
C LYS A 126 10.86 6.68 -2.01
N LEU A 127 11.52 5.91 -1.15
CA LEU A 127 11.17 4.50 -0.95
C LEU A 127 10.46 4.32 0.38
N ILE A 128 9.44 3.47 0.39
CA ILE A 128 8.66 3.14 1.57
C ILE A 128 8.69 1.63 1.75
N PHE A 129 9.26 1.17 2.85
CA PHE A 129 9.35 -0.24 3.21
C PHE A 129 8.69 -0.50 4.57
N ARG A 130 8.46 -1.78 4.91
CA ARG A 130 8.22 -2.16 6.31
C ARG A 130 9.51 -2.01 7.10
N TYR A 131 9.43 -1.58 8.36
CA TYR A 131 10.59 -1.53 9.25
C TYR A 131 11.31 -2.89 9.36
N ALA A 132 10.57 -4.00 9.31
CA ALA A 132 11.14 -5.35 9.30
C ALA A 132 12.10 -5.60 8.12
N SER A 133 11.98 -4.84 7.03
CA SER A 133 12.84 -4.99 5.84
C SER A 133 14.14 -4.20 5.93
N ARG A 134 14.31 -3.35 6.95
CA ARG A 134 15.45 -2.44 7.09
C ARG A 134 16.80 -3.16 7.04
N ASP A 135 16.94 -4.22 7.81
CA ASP A 135 18.22 -4.94 7.90
C ASP A 135 18.60 -5.58 6.55
N PHE A 136 17.60 -6.04 5.79
CA PHE A 136 17.82 -6.53 4.43
C PHE A 136 18.31 -5.42 3.50
N ILE A 137 17.68 -4.24 3.54
CA ILE A 137 18.07 -3.08 2.73
C ILE A 137 19.51 -2.67 3.05
N GLN A 138 19.85 -2.58 4.34
CA GLN A 138 21.18 -2.17 4.79
C GLN A 138 22.27 -3.19 4.47
N LYS A 139 22.02 -4.48 4.76
CA LYS A 139 22.96 -5.56 4.48
C LYS A 139 23.33 -5.64 3.00
N ASN A 140 22.39 -5.34 2.11
CA ASN A 140 22.61 -5.36 0.66
C ASN A 140 23.11 -4.01 0.09
N SER A 141 23.32 -3.01 0.94
CA SER A 141 23.78 -1.66 0.55
C SER A 141 22.90 -1.01 -0.52
N LEU A 142 21.58 -1.20 -0.41
CA LEU A 142 20.61 -0.68 -1.38
C LEU A 142 20.18 0.75 -1.03
N PHE A 143 19.93 1.56 -2.06
CA PHE A 143 19.27 2.86 -1.97
C PHE A 143 20.03 3.91 -1.14
N LYS A 144 21.37 3.88 -1.16
CA LYS A 144 22.21 4.78 -0.36
C LYS A 144 22.06 6.26 -0.72
N ASN A 145 21.65 6.55 -1.95
CA ASN A 145 21.49 7.90 -2.49
C ASN A 145 20.02 8.31 -2.60
N ASN A 146 19.11 7.57 -1.96
CA ASN A 146 17.67 7.80 -2.00
C ASN A 146 17.12 8.04 -0.59
N ASP A 147 16.00 8.75 -0.50
CA ASP A 147 15.26 8.83 0.75
C ASP A 147 14.54 7.49 1.00
N VAL A 148 14.83 6.84 2.12
CA VAL A 148 14.19 5.59 2.53
C VAL A 148 13.42 5.80 3.82
N TYR A 149 12.15 5.39 3.81
CA TYR A 149 11.21 5.53 4.91
C TYR A 149 10.69 4.15 5.33
N TYR A 150 10.43 3.99 6.63
CA TYR A 150 10.05 2.70 7.20
C TYR A 150 8.72 2.76 7.95
N LEU A 151 7.78 1.92 7.56
CA LEU A 151 6.49 1.75 8.21
C LEU A 151 6.63 0.77 9.38
N PHE A 152 6.30 1.21 10.60
CA PHE A 152 6.20 0.32 11.75
C PHE A 152 4.76 -0.15 11.92
N ASP A 153 4.45 -1.30 11.32
CA ASP A 153 3.08 -1.73 11.08
C ASP A 153 2.72 -3.00 11.87
N LYS A 154 2.59 -2.84 13.19
CA LYS A 154 2.33 -3.94 14.14
C LYS A 154 0.87 -4.04 14.60
N ALA A 155 0.06 -3.00 14.38
CA ALA A 155 -1.36 -3.02 14.76
C ALA A 155 -2.20 -3.78 13.71
N VAL A 156 -3.46 -4.07 14.04
CA VAL A 156 -4.42 -4.70 13.12
C VAL A 156 -5.40 -3.65 12.61
N LEU A 157 -5.62 -3.63 11.29
CA LEU A 157 -6.62 -2.74 10.70
C LEU A 157 -8.02 -3.30 10.98
N ASN A 158 -8.84 -2.54 11.70
CA ASN A 158 -10.16 -2.98 12.13
C ASN A 158 -11.21 -1.85 12.04
N GLU A 159 -12.49 -2.19 12.12
CA GLU A 159 -13.55 -1.19 12.06
C GLU A 159 -13.53 -0.33 13.32
N ASN A 160 -13.80 0.98 13.17
CA ASN A 160 -13.66 1.93 14.27
C ASN A 160 -12.26 1.87 14.89
N TYR A 161 -11.21 1.75 14.07
CA TYR A 161 -9.83 1.88 14.53
C TYR A 161 -9.68 3.18 15.34
N LEU A 162 -9.13 3.07 16.54
CA LEU A 162 -9.20 4.13 17.56
C LEU A 162 -8.06 5.15 17.49
N PHE A 163 -7.02 4.84 16.71
CA PHE A 163 -5.80 5.64 16.66
C PHE A 163 -5.64 6.32 15.31
N ASP A 164 -4.85 7.38 15.29
CA ASP A 164 -4.46 8.01 14.05
C ASP A 164 -3.40 7.18 13.32
N MET A 165 -3.42 7.15 11.98
CA MET A 165 -2.48 6.35 11.20
C MET A 165 -1.25 7.18 10.84
N ASN A 166 -0.50 7.57 11.86
CA ASN A 166 0.68 8.42 11.76
C ASN A 166 1.95 7.60 11.49
N LEU A 167 2.67 7.91 10.40
CA LEU A 167 3.85 7.14 9.98
C LEU A 167 5.03 7.24 10.96
N ASP A 168 5.07 8.24 11.84
CA ASP A 168 6.04 8.38 12.93
C ASP A 168 5.62 7.62 14.21
N SER A 169 4.66 6.71 14.10
CA SER A 169 4.18 5.83 15.17
C SER A 169 3.77 4.46 14.62
N CYS A 170 3.30 3.57 15.50
CA CYS A 170 2.79 2.28 15.08
C CYS A 170 1.46 2.41 14.33
N ILE A 171 1.42 1.91 13.10
CA ILE A 171 0.22 1.87 12.26
C ILE A 171 -0.30 0.44 12.09
N PRO A 172 -1.54 0.28 11.58
CA PRO A 172 -2.03 -1.03 11.17
C PRO A 172 -1.21 -1.65 10.03
N ALA A 173 -0.94 -2.94 10.15
CA ALA A 173 -0.44 -3.75 9.04
C ALA A 173 -1.47 -3.76 7.90
N SER A 174 -0.98 -3.53 6.68
CA SER A 174 -1.80 -3.56 5.49
C SER A 174 -1.80 -4.96 4.86
N ILE A 175 -2.98 -5.43 4.44
CA ILE A 175 -3.13 -6.70 3.73
C ILE A 175 -2.59 -6.64 2.29
N ASN A 176 -2.53 -5.44 1.71
CA ASN A 176 -1.88 -5.18 0.43
C ASN A 176 -1.15 -3.83 0.44
N VAL A 177 -0.26 -3.62 -0.53
CA VAL A 177 0.59 -2.42 -0.61
C VAL A 177 -0.17 -1.13 -0.91
N ILE A 178 -1.34 -1.21 -1.58
CA ILE A 178 -2.15 -0.03 -1.91
C ILE A 178 -2.70 0.62 -0.63
N LEU A 179 -3.13 -0.17 0.35
CA LEU A 179 -3.54 0.36 1.66
C LEU A 179 -2.41 1.13 2.34
N SER A 180 -1.17 0.63 2.29
CA SER A 180 -0.01 1.35 2.84
C SER A 180 0.29 2.64 2.08
N CYS A 181 0.07 2.67 0.75
CA CYS A 181 0.19 3.89 -0.04
C CYS A 181 -0.88 4.92 0.36
N ILE A 182 -2.14 4.50 0.56
CA ILE A 182 -3.22 5.39 1.01
C ILE A 182 -2.91 5.97 2.40
N ILE A 183 -2.47 5.14 3.35
CA ILE A 183 -2.06 5.61 4.69
C ILE A 183 -0.92 6.63 4.55
N SER A 184 0.07 6.33 3.72
CA SER A 184 1.23 7.20 3.52
C SER A 184 0.85 8.52 2.86
N ALA A 185 0.03 8.49 1.82
CA ALA A 185 -0.48 9.68 1.14
C ALA A 185 -1.31 10.56 2.08
N SER A 186 -2.15 9.95 2.93
CA SER A 186 -2.92 10.67 3.94
C SER A 186 -2.03 11.38 4.96
N TYR A 187 -0.99 10.71 5.46
CA TYR A 187 -0.02 11.32 6.38
C TYR A 187 0.78 12.45 5.72
N MET A 188 1.03 12.32 4.42
CA MET A 188 1.74 13.29 3.60
C MET A 188 0.95 14.56 3.29
N GLY A 189 -0.35 14.58 3.57
CA GLY A 189 -1.23 15.74 3.40
C GLY A 189 -1.91 15.85 2.03
N PHE A 190 -1.81 14.81 1.19
CA PHE A 190 -2.55 14.79 -0.08
C PHE A 190 -4.06 14.88 0.16
N SER A 191 -4.73 15.75 -0.57
CA SER A 191 -6.17 16.00 -0.45
C SER A 191 -7.01 15.12 -1.38
N GLU A 192 -6.43 14.70 -2.51
CA GLU A 192 -7.07 13.86 -3.52
C GLU A 192 -6.15 12.70 -3.94
N ILE A 193 -6.66 11.48 -3.89
CA ILE A 193 -5.93 10.24 -4.18
C ILE A 193 -6.65 9.51 -5.30
N TYR A 194 -5.96 9.24 -6.41
CA TYR A 194 -6.51 8.53 -7.57
C TYR A 194 -5.88 7.14 -7.69
N LEU A 195 -6.70 6.10 -7.71
CA LEU A 195 -6.25 4.72 -7.83
C LEU A 195 -6.28 4.25 -9.29
N LEU A 196 -5.20 3.62 -9.75
CA LEU A 196 -5.04 3.04 -11.08
C LEU A 196 -4.50 1.61 -10.98
N GLY A 197 -4.93 0.70 -11.84
CA GLY A 197 -4.46 -0.70 -11.80
C GLY A 197 -4.82 -1.43 -10.50
N CYS A 198 -5.92 -1.00 -9.85
CA CYS A 198 -6.43 -1.54 -8.60
C CYS A 198 -7.67 -2.43 -8.88
N ASP A 199 -7.53 -3.36 -9.83
CA ASP A 199 -8.63 -4.16 -10.38
C ASP A 199 -9.37 -4.99 -9.34
N ALA A 200 -8.70 -5.43 -8.28
CA ALA A 200 -9.27 -6.25 -7.21
C ALA A 200 -9.91 -7.57 -7.68
N THR A 201 -9.43 -8.17 -8.78
CA THR A 201 -10.04 -9.35 -9.44
C THR A 201 -9.39 -10.69 -9.11
N LEU A 202 -8.42 -10.75 -8.19
CA LEU A 202 -7.64 -11.98 -7.90
C LEU A 202 -8.49 -13.16 -7.39
N PHE A 203 -9.70 -12.90 -6.88
CA PHE A 203 -10.64 -13.93 -6.45
C PHE A 203 -11.49 -14.50 -7.59
N ILE A 204 -11.47 -13.89 -8.78
CA ILE A 204 -12.18 -14.42 -9.94
C ILE A 204 -11.37 -15.62 -10.44
N PRO A 205 -11.88 -16.87 -10.31
CA PRO A 205 -11.22 -18.00 -10.93
C PRO A 205 -11.23 -17.75 -12.42
N LYS A 206 -10.07 -17.56 -13.07
CA LYS A 206 -9.96 -17.42 -14.53
C LYS A 206 -10.83 -18.52 -15.20
N PRO A 207 -11.97 -18.23 -15.86
CA PRO A 207 -12.41 -19.10 -16.93
C PRO A 207 -11.79 -18.52 -18.20
N GLU A 208 -10.78 -19.19 -18.76
CA GLU A 208 -10.60 -19.33 -20.22
C GLU A 208 -9.21 -19.89 -20.54
N HIS A 209 -9.17 -20.82 -21.49
CA HIS A 209 -8.00 -20.96 -22.35
C HIS A 209 -8.45 -20.95 -23.82
N PHE A 210 -7.92 -19.99 -24.59
CA PHE A 210 -7.45 -20.24 -25.96
C PHE A 210 -5.90 -20.21 -26.03
N TYR A 211 -5.18 -19.80 -24.98
CA TYR A 211 -3.71 -19.82 -24.93
C TYR A 211 -3.15 -20.31 -23.58
N LYS A 212 -1.89 -20.78 -23.63
CA LYS A 212 -1.19 -21.49 -22.54
C LYS A 212 -0.70 -20.56 -21.42
N SER A 213 -1.03 -20.95 -20.19
CA SER A 213 -0.45 -20.44 -18.94
C SER A 213 1.00 -20.89 -18.74
N THR A 214 1.74 -20.17 -17.90
CA THR A 214 3.15 -20.48 -17.55
C THR A 214 3.23 -21.34 -16.28
N LYS A 215 4.31 -22.14 -16.12
CA LYS A 215 4.51 -23.10 -15.01
C LYS A 215 4.54 -22.46 -13.61
N GLU A 216 4.82 -21.17 -13.47
CA GLU A 216 4.82 -20.47 -12.17
C GLU A 216 3.40 -20.12 -11.69
N GLU A 217 2.44 -19.92 -12.61
CA GLU A 217 1.03 -19.64 -12.26
C GLU A 217 0.33 -20.86 -11.64
N GLU A 218 0.84 -22.08 -11.84
CA GLU A 218 0.26 -23.33 -11.35
C GLU A 218 0.64 -23.65 -9.88
N ASN A 219 1.67 -23.00 -9.31
CA ASN A 219 2.31 -23.46 -8.08
C ASN A 219 1.78 -22.85 -6.76
N LYS A 220 0.88 -21.85 -6.80
CA LYS A 220 0.17 -21.38 -5.59
C LYS A 220 -1.21 -22.03 -5.51
N LYS A 221 -1.30 -23.14 -4.77
CA LYS A 221 -2.58 -23.79 -4.41
C LYS A 221 -3.28 -23.01 -3.29
N GLU A 222 -3.71 -21.78 -3.56
CA GLU A 222 -4.65 -21.08 -2.68
C GLU A 222 -6.08 -21.57 -3.01
N SER A 223 -6.83 -21.95 -1.98
CA SER A 223 -8.21 -22.38 -2.15
C SER A 223 -9.11 -21.20 -2.57
N MET A 224 -10.29 -21.48 -3.14
CA MET A 224 -11.25 -20.41 -3.42
C MET A 224 -11.72 -19.70 -2.14
N GLU A 225 -11.81 -20.46 -1.04
CA GLU A 225 -12.11 -19.90 0.28
C GLU A 225 -11.05 -18.88 0.71
N ASP A 226 -9.76 -19.21 0.59
CA ASP A 226 -8.67 -18.29 0.92
C ASP A 226 -8.71 -17.02 0.06
N LYS A 227 -8.96 -17.18 -1.25
CA LYS A 227 -9.07 -16.06 -2.18
C LYS A 227 -10.22 -15.11 -1.83
N LEU A 228 -11.39 -15.67 -1.52
CA LEU A 228 -12.57 -14.89 -1.12
C LEU A 228 -12.37 -14.24 0.26
N MET A 229 -11.73 -14.94 1.19
CA MET A 229 -11.36 -14.39 2.49
C MET A 229 -10.40 -13.21 2.33
N PHE A 230 -9.34 -13.37 1.54
CA PHE A 230 -8.38 -12.29 1.26
C PHE A 230 -9.05 -11.10 0.58
N ALA A 231 -9.90 -11.35 -0.41
CA ALA A 231 -10.70 -10.30 -1.05
C ALA A 231 -11.58 -9.57 -0.04
N SER A 232 -12.28 -10.30 0.83
CA SER A 232 -13.11 -9.70 1.89
C SER A 232 -12.29 -8.79 2.81
N LEU A 233 -11.11 -9.24 3.26
CA LEU A 233 -10.20 -8.46 4.09
C LEU A 233 -9.69 -7.21 3.36
N MET A 234 -9.35 -7.34 2.07
CA MET A 234 -8.91 -6.23 1.23
C MET A 234 -10.00 -5.16 1.08
N PHE A 235 -11.23 -5.54 0.69
CA PHE A 235 -12.34 -4.60 0.54
C PHE A 235 -12.71 -3.95 1.89
N LYS A 236 -12.67 -4.71 2.99
CA LYS A 236 -12.83 -4.18 4.34
C LYS A 236 -11.76 -3.12 4.66
N GLY A 237 -10.50 -3.39 4.32
CA GLY A 237 -9.39 -2.45 4.49
C GLY A 237 -9.60 -1.16 3.69
N TYR A 238 -9.97 -1.25 2.41
CA TYR A 238 -10.28 -0.08 1.60
C TYR A 238 -11.40 0.75 2.19
N ARG A 239 -12.48 0.11 2.68
CA ARG A 239 -13.60 0.82 3.30
C ARG A 239 -13.19 1.56 4.57
N ILE A 240 -12.43 0.90 5.46
CA ILE A 240 -11.91 1.52 6.68
C ILE A 240 -11.04 2.73 6.34
N LEU A 241 -10.17 2.62 5.34
CA LEU A 241 -9.33 3.75 4.91
C LEU A 241 -10.15 4.86 4.23
N ASN A 242 -11.20 4.53 3.48
CA ASN A 242 -12.10 5.53 2.91
C ASN A 242 -12.79 6.34 4.03
N GLU A 243 -13.34 5.64 5.04
CA GLU A 243 -13.97 6.28 6.21
C GLU A 243 -12.96 7.16 6.98
N TYR A 244 -11.73 6.68 7.18
CA TYR A 244 -10.66 7.44 7.82
C TYR A 244 -10.27 8.68 7.02
N CYS A 245 -10.04 8.55 5.71
CA CYS A 245 -9.64 9.66 4.84
C CYS A 245 -10.77 10.70 4.71
N THR A 246 -12.02 10.24 4.57
CA THR A 246 -13.19 11.12 4.51
C THR A 246 -13.32 11.99 5.76
N LYS A 247 -13.10 11.42 6.96
CA LYS A 247 -13.10 12.19 8.23
C LYS A 247 -12.00 13.26 8.28
N LYS A 248 -10.94 13.10 7.49
CA LYS A 248 -9.84 14.07 7.35
C LYS A 248 -9.99 15.00 6.15
N GLY A 249 -11.11 14.93 5.42
CA GLY A 249 -11.35 15.74 4.22
C GLY A 249 -10.55 15.28 2.99
N ILE A 250 -9.99 14.07 3.02
CA ILE A 250 -9.22 13.48 1.92
C ILE A 250 -10.16 12.64 1.06
N LYS A 251 -10.14 12.88 -0.25
CA LYS A 251 -10.99 12.16 -1.20
C LYS A 251 -10.18 11.09 -1.92
N ILE A 252 -10.75 9.90 -2.07
CA ILE A 252 -10.15 8.79 -2.81
C ILE A 252 -11.08 8.45 -3.97
N TYR A 253 -10.51 8.34 -5.17
CA TYR A 253 -11.20 8.05 -6.40
C TYR A 253 -10.64 6.79 -7.05
N ASN A 254 -11.50 5.98 -7.65
CA ASN A 254 -11.08 4.86 -8.48
C ASN A 254 -11.07 5.27 -9.96
N ALA A 255 -9.87 5.46 -10.52
CA ALA A 255 -9.65 5.74 -11.95
C ALA A 255 -9.21 4.48 -12.72
N THR A 256 -9.26 3.30 -12.11
CA THR A 256 -8.95 2.01 -12.74
C THR A 256 -9.98 1.72 -13.83
N ASP A 257 -9.51 1.37 -15.03
CA ASP A 257 -10.37 0.91 -16.12
C ASP A 257 -10.99 -0.46 -15.76
N GLY A 258 -12.29 -0.46 -15.44
CA GLY A 258 -13.00 -1.65 -14.97
C GLY A 258 -12.59 -2.12 -13.56
N GLY A 259 -12.45 -3.44 -13.39
CA GLY A 259 -12.17 -4.08 -12.09
C GLY A 259 -13.37 -4.16 -11.14
N ALA A 260 -13.22 -4.92 -10.07
CA ALA A 260 -14.23 -5.19 -9.05
C ALA A 260 -14.23 -4.17 -7.89
N LEU A 261 -13.24 -3.28 -7.80
CA LEU A 261 -13.14 -2.33 -6.69
C LEU A 261 -14.22 -1.23 -6.78
N ASP A 262 -15.21 -1.30 -5.89
CA ASP A 262 -16.39 -0.41 -5.85
C ASP A 262 -16.47 0.46 -4.59
N VAL A 263 -15.46 0.40 -3.73
CA VAL A 263 -15.42 1.12 -2.44
C VAL A 263 -15.31 2.63 -2.62
N PHE A 264 -14.69 3.08 -3.73
CA PHE A 264 -14.40 4.49 -4.00
C PHE A 264 -15.22 4.97 -5.21
N PRO A 265 -15.65 6.24 -5.23
CA PRO A 265 -16.30 6.82 -6.40
C PRO A 265 -15.40 6.69 -7.64
N ARG A 266 -16.00 6.29 -8.76
CA ARG A 266 -15.30 6.13 -10.04
C ARG A 266 -15.16 7.46 -10.77
N VAL A 267 -14.03 7.63 -11.43
CA VAL A 267 -13.75 8.75 -12.33
C VAL A 267 -13.10 8.22 -13.60
N GLU A 268 -13.37 8.85 -14.74
CA GLU A 268 -12.70 8.50 -15.99
C GLU A 268 -11.28 9.06 -15.97
N TYR A 269 -10.31 8.19 -16.30
CA TYR A 269 -8.89 8.55 -16.32
C TYR A 269 -8.60 9.76 -17.22
N GLU A 270 -9.23 9.80 -18.39
CA GLU A 270 -9.05 10.86 -19.38
C GLU A 270 -9.51 12.25 -18.89
N ASN A 271 -10.39 12.31 -17.89
CA ASN A 271 -10.88 13.57 -17.35
C ASN A 271 -9.96 14.16 -16.26
N ILE A 272 -8.95 13.41 -15.80
CA ILE A 272 -8.09 13.81 -14.68
C ILE A 272 -6.61 13.94 -15.05
N VAL A 273 -6.24 13.62 -16.29
CA VAL A 273 -4.87 13.73 -16.84
C VAL A 273 -4.79 14.76 -17.97
N LYS A 274 -3.56 15.12 -18.37
CA LYS A 274 -3.28 16.13 -19.40
C LYS A 274 -2.69 15.50 -20.66
#